data_AF-A0A519R6Y2-F1
#
_entry.id   AF-A0A519R6Y2-F1
#
_cell.length_a   1.000
_cell.length_b   1.000
_cell.length_c   1.000
_cell.angle_alpha   90.00
_cell.angle_beta   90.00
_cell.angle_gamma   90.00
#
_symmetry.space_group_name_H-M   'P 1'
#
loop_
_entity.id
_entity.type
_entity.pdbx_description
1 polymer ?
#
loop_
_entity_poly.entity_id
_entity_poly.type
_entity_poly.pdbx_seq_one_letter_code
_entity_poly.pdbx_strand_id
1 'polypeptide(L)'
;GKKVANLTIATRDSYKNDKGEKVEQTEWHRVVAWGKTAEIIEKFVTKGKEIAIEGKLTHRSYDDKNGEKKYITEVLVNDLLLLGNK
;
A
#
# COMPACT_ATOMS: atom_id res chain seq x y z
N GLY A 1 -12.22 -19.11 -5.39
CA GLY A 1 -10.82 -18.64 -5.33
C GLY A 1 -10.55 -18.00 -3.98
N LYS A 2 -9.28 -17.88 -3.56
CA LYS A 2 -8.94 -17.13 -2.34
C LYS A 2 -9.31 -15.65 -2.55
N LYS A 3 -9.89 -15.01 -1.53
CA LYS A 3 -10.24 -13.59 -1.57
C LYS A 3 -8.98 -12.74 -1.75
N VAL A 4 -9.10 -11.63 -2.46
CA VAL A 4 -8.02 -10.66 -2.70
C VAL A 4 -8.50 -9.25 -2.38
N ALA A 5 -7.63 -8.45 -1.77
CA ALA A 5 -7.82 -7.03 -1.59
C ALA A 5 -6.61 -6.29 -2.17
N ASN A 6 -6.87 -5.28 -3.01
CA ASN A 6 -5.86 -4.39 -3.55
C ASN A 6 -6.15 -2.99 -3.02
N LEU A 7 -5.15 -2.36 -2.41
CA LEU A 7 -5.27 -1.04 -1.83
C LEU A 7 -4.00 -0.22 -2.06
N THR A 8 -4.13 1.09 -1.89
CA THR A 8 -2.99 2.02 -1.90
C THR A 8 -2.88 2.66 -0.53
N ILE A 9 -1.68 2.62 0.07
CA ILE A 9 -1.39 3.27 1.35
C ILE A 9 -0.54 4.50 1.09
N ALA A 10 -0.92 5.63 1.69
CA ALA A 10 -0.13 6.84 1.70
C ALA A 10 0.72 6.88 2.98
N THR A 11 2.02 7.10 2.86
CA THR A 11 2.89 7.45 3.99
C THR A 11 3.42 8.85 3.77
N ARG A 12 3.51 9.65 4.83
CA ARG A 12 3.91 11.06 4.72
C ARG A 12 5.09 11.34 5.63
N ASP A 13 6.13 11.90 5.05
CA ASP A 13 7.31 12.41 5.75
C ASP A 13 7.39 13.93 5.64
N SER A 14 8.02 14.58 6.62
CA SER A 14 8.32 16.01 6.56
C SER A 14 9.74 16.30 7.00
N TYR A 15 10.48 17.06 6.21
CA TYR A 15 11.87 17.44 6.48
C TYR A 15 12.11 18.91 6.12
N LYS A 16 13.26 19.45 6.51
CA LYS A 16 13.72 20.77 6.06
C LYS A 16 14.72 20.60 4.93
N ASN A 17 14.53 21.34 3.83
CA ASN A 17 15.50 21.38 2.74
C ASN A 17 16.70 22.29 3.08
N ASP A 18 17.68 22.36 2.19
CA ASP A 18 18.89 23.17 2.36
C ASP A 18 18.62 24.68 2.49
N LYS A 19 17.43 25.14 2.08
CA LYS A 19 16.98 26.53 2.22
C LYS A 19 16.26 26.79 3.55
N GLY A 20 16.13 25.78 4.41
CA GLY A 20 15.42 25.85 5.68
C GLY A 20 13.89 25.77 5.58
N GLU A 21 13.36 25.52 4.38
CA GLU A 21 11.92 25.42 4.12
C GLU A 21 11.40 24.03 4.52
N LYS A 22 10.20 23.98 5.10
CA LYS A 22 9.53 22.71 5.41
C LYS A 22 8.98 22.10 4.12
N VAL A 23 9.42 20.90 3.80
CA VAL A 23 8.93 20.08 2.69
C VAL A 23 8.12 18.92 3.26
N GLU A 24 6.94 18.68 2.69
CA GLU A 24 6.13 17.49 2.98
C GLU A 24 6.08 16.60 1.74
N GLN A 25 6.40 15.32 1.91
CA GLN A 25 6.42 14.33 0.85
C GLN A 25 5.49 13.18 1.19
N THR A 26 4.62 12.79 0.25
CA THR A 26 3.69 11.68 0.41
C THR A 26 4.00 10.61 -0.62
N GLU A 27 4.29 9.41 -0.15
CA GLU A 27 4.56 8.24 -0.97
C GLU A 27 3.35 7.31 -1.01
N TRP A 28 3.08 6.74 -2.19
CA TRP A 28 1.93 5.89 -2.43
C TRP A 28 2.37 4.45 -2.73
N HIS A 29 2.01 3.55 -1.82
CA HIS A 29 2.43 2.15 -1.85
C HIS A 29 1.28 1.29 -2.35
N ARG A 30 1.53 0.48 -3.38
CA ARG A 30 0.60 -0.57 -3.81
C ARG A 30 0.71 -1.78 -2.90
N VAL A 31 -0.43 -2.25 -2.40
CA VAL A 31 -0.50 -3.32 -1.41
C VAL A 31 -1.53 -4.36 -1.85
N VAL A 32 -1.15 -5.63 -1.74
CA VAL A 32 -1.98 -6.78 -2.12
C VAL A 32 -2.08 -7.72 -0.93
N ALA A 33 -3.31 -8.04 -0.52
CA ALA A 33 -3.60 -8.98 0.56
C ALA A 33 -4.49 -10.12 0.06
N TRP A 34 -4.35 -11.31 0.65
CA TRP A 34 -5.06 -12.52 0.24
C TRP A 34 -5.67 -13.27 1.43
N GLY A 35 -6.78 -13.97 1.20
CA GLY A 35 -7.43 -14.80 2.21
C GLY A 35 -7.85 -13.99 3.44
N LYS A 36 -7.40 -14.41 4.63
CA LYS A 36 -7.80 -13.80 5.91
C LYS A 36 -7.48 -12.30 6.00
N THR A 37 -6.32 -11.86 5.52
CA THR A 37 -5.95 -10.43 5.55
C THR A 37 -6.84 -9.61 4.62
N ALA A 38 -7.23 -10.16 3.46
CA ALA A 38 -8.20 -9.52 2.57
C ALA A 38 -9.59 -9.42 3.19
N GLU A 39 -10.03 -10.43 3.94
CA GLU A 39 -11.31 -10.42 4.66
C GLU A 39 -11.32 -9.38 5.79
N ILE A 40 -10.21 -9.20 6.52
CA ILE A 40 -10.07 -8.16 7.55
C ILE A 40 -10.11 -6.77 6.91
N ILE A 41 -9.37 -6.58 5.81
CA ILE A 41 -9.35 -5.30 5.08
C ILE A 41 -10.75 -4.92 4.62
N GLU A 42 -11.48 -5.83 3.99
CA GLU A 42 -12.86 -5.56 3.55
C GLU A 42 -13.77 -5.17 4.73
N LYS A 43 -13.68 -5.87 5.86
CA LYS A 43 -14.59 -5.66 6.99
C LYS A 43 -14.29 -4.37 7.76
N PHE A 44 -13.01 -3.98 7.85
CA PHE A 44 -12.60 -2.98 8.83
C PHE A 44 -11.86 -1.79 8.24
N VAL A 45 -11.32 -1.87 7.02
CA VAL A 45 -10.49 -0.82 6.43
C VAL A 45 -11.29 -0.05 5.39
N THR A 46 -11.57 1.22 5.72
CA THR A 46 -12.21 2.19 4.83
C THR A 46 -11.20 3.28 4.43
N LYS A 47 -11.57 4.10 3.44
CA LYS A 47 -10.71 5.22 3.01
C LYS A 47 -10.37 6.13 4.19
N GLY A 48 -9.09 6.42 4.36
CA GLY A 48 -8.57 7.28 5.41
C GLY A 48 -8.30 6.58 6.75
N LYS A 49 -8.63 5.29 6.87
CA LYS A 49 -8.27 4.52 8.06
C LYS A 49 -6.78 4.22 8.09
N GLU A 50 -6.16 4.48 9.24
CA GLU A 50 -4.76 4.18 9.47
C GLU A 50 -4.58 2.68 9.78
N ILE A 51 -3.59 2.07 9.13
CA ILE A 51 -3.23 0.67 9.29
C ILE A 51 -1.72 0.53 9.21
N ALA A 52 -1.17 -0.42 9.97
CA ALA A 52 0.18 -0.90 9.77
C ALA A 52 0.15 -2.25 9.05
N ILE A 53 1.07 -2.46 8.12
CA ILE A 53 1.18 -3.71 7.36
C ILE A 53 2.61 -4.24 7.46
N GLU A 54 2.73 -5.56 7.49
CA GLU A 54 3.98 -6.27 7.30
C GLU A 54 3.83 -7.18 6.08
N GLY A 55 4.86 -7.22 5.24
CA GLY A 55 4.82 -8.01 4.02
C GLY A 55 6.17 -8.09 3.35
N LYS A 56 6.16 -8.56 2.10
CA LYS A 56 7.34 -8.58 1.24
C LYS A 56 7.13 -7.78 -0.03
N LEU A 57 8.18 -7.14 -0.51
CA LEU A 57 8.19 -6.56 -1.85
C LEU A 57 8.07 -7.69 -2.88
N THR A 58 7.16 -7.51 -3.82
CA THR A 58 6.98 -8.39 -4.97
C THR A 58 6.98 -7.56 -6.24
N HIS A 59 7.59 -8.11 -7.28
CA HIS A 59 7.61 -7.50 -8.60
C HIS A 59 6.83 -8.40 -9.55
N ARG A 60 5.89 -7.83 -10.29
CA ARG A 60 5.19 -8.53 -11.37
C ARG A 60 5.24 -7.71 -12.64
N SER A 61 5.12 -8.38 -13.76
CA SER A 61 5.00 -7.73 -15.06
C SER A 61 3.78 -8.22 -15.80
N TYR A 62 3.19 -7.35 -16.61
CA TYR A 62 2.11 -7.68 -17.53
C TYR A 62 2.28 -6.85 -18.81
N ASP A 63 1.84 -7.40 -19.93
CA ASP A 63 1.77 -6.65 -21.18
C ASP A 63 0.50 -5.80 -21.19
N ASP A 64 0.64 -4.51 -21.45
CA ASP A 64 -0.51 -3.63 -21.59
C ASP A 64 -1.21 -3.83 -22.95
N LYS A 65 -2.30 -3.09 -23.16
CA LYS A 65 -3.10 -3.20 -24.40
C LYS A 65 -2.32 -2.84 -25.67
N ASN A 66 -1.20 -2.13 -25.54
CA ASN A 66 -0.34 -1.71 -26.64
C ASN A 66 0.83 -2.69 -26.84
N GLY A 67 0.90 -3.77 -26.07
CA GLY A 67 1.99 -4.74 -26.10
C GLY A 67 3.24 -4.27 -25.34
N GLU A 68 3.16 -3.19 -24.55
CA GLU A 68 4.27 -2.71 -23.74
C GLU A 68 4.30 -3.43 -22.39
N LYS A 69 5.45 -4.03 -22.05
CA LYS A 69 5.64 -4.71 -20.77
C LYS A 69 5.75 -3.71 -19.63
N LYS A 70 4.77 -3.71 -18.73
CA LYS A 70 4.75 -2.89 -17.51
C LYS A 70 5.26 -3.69 -16.31
N TYR A 71 6.01 -3.02 -15.44
CA TYR A 71 6.48 -3.58 -14.18
C TYR A 71 5.75 -2.91 -13.02
N ILE A 72 5.33 -3.69 -12.05
CA ILE A 72 4.70 -3.20 -10.84
C ILE A 72 5.43 -3.79 -9.64
N THR A 73 5.86 -2.90 -8.74
CA THR A 73 6.33 -3.23 -7.40
C THR A 73 5.17 -3.05 -6.43
N GLU A 74 4.91 -4.08 -5.61
CA GLU A 74 3.82 -4.09 -4.64
C GLU A 74 4.30 -4.72 -3.33
N VAL A 75 3.62 -4.44 -2.23
CA VAL A 75 3.79 -5.14 -0.96
C VAL A 75 2.77 -6.26 -0.88
N LEU A 76 3.21 -7.51 -0.82
CA LEU A 76 2.37 -8.66 -0.51
C LEU A 76 2.24 -8.79 1.02
N VAL A 77 1.03 -8.57 1.53
CA VAL A 77 0.75 -8.51 2.97
C VAL A 77 0.77 -9.90 3.60
N ASN A 78 1.59 -10.05 4.63
CA ASN A 78 1.61 -11.21 5.53
C ASN A 78 0.78 -10.94 6.78
N ASP A 79 0.90 -9.74 7.36
CA ASP A 79 0.19 -9.33 8.57
C ASP A 79 -0.31 -7.88 8.49
N LEU A 80 -1.38 -7.57 9.22
CA LEU A 80 -2.01 -6.26 9.26
C LEU A 80 -2.49 -5.95 10.68
N LEU A 81 -2.09 -4.78 11.17
CA LEU A 81 -2.58 -4.19 12.40
C LEU A 81 -3.53 -3.03 12.08
N LEU A 82 -4.75 -3.12 12.62
CA LEU A 82 -5.68 -2.00 12.61
C LEU A 82 -5.24 -0.99 13.67
N LEU A 83 -4.91 0.22 13.24
CA LEU A 83 -4.57 1.29 14.17
C LEU A 83 -5.88 1.91 14.67
N GLY A 84 -5.93 2.16 15.97
CA GLY A 84 -7.06 2.84 16.61
C GLY A 84 -7.02 4.34 16.30
N ASN A 85 -8.20 4.96 16.25
CA ASN A 85 -8.25 6.42 16.27
C ASN A 85 -7.84 6.92 17.67
N LYS A 86 -7.02 7.96 17.72
CA LYS A 86 -6.89 8.80 18.91
C LYS A 86 -8.22 9.45 19.27
#